data_AF-A0A4Z1FCF0-F1
#
_entry.id   AF-A0A4Z1FCF0-F1
#
_cell.length_a   1.000
_cell.length_b   1.000
_cell.length_c   1.000
_cell.angle_alpha   90.00
_cell.angle_beta   90.00
_cell.angle_gamma   90.00
#
_symmetry.space_group_name_H-M   'P 1'
#
loop_
_entity.id
_entity.type
_entity.pdbx_description
1 polymer ?
#
loop_
_entity_poly.entity_id
_entity_poly.type
_entity_poly.pdbx_seq_one_letter_code
_entity_poly.pdbx_strand_id
1 'polypeptide(L)'
;MTTKIYVLYYATGEVFRIQKFEKERRDNNVLEVTLVAGDNASVHASVKNVGTEDLNLLSYGTLFDTAPVQKVNVYEGETAVPFKGVLRSIQRTDLAPEVFHTLAAGETFETTFNAAEVHDLSTSTYTFVAEGAIPFAKAGSTEISDSIVFKSNAITVSVDGEAAKSVAKAIPTSIDRRTVLQSGCSTTQRSQTTQALSYCASLARAASTAASSGSSTKFSEYFKTTSASTRSVVAARLSAVATQCSSLTSGATKYYCTDVYGYCESNVLAYTIPSTNEIVNCPIYYSALPAISSTCHAQDRATTTLHEFTHAPATYSPGTADNGYGYAAATALTSARAVLNADSYALYANAIYVGC
;
A
#
# COMPACT_ATOMS: atom_id res chain seq x y z
N MET A 1 -28.48 18.25 12.27
CA MET A 1 -28.36 19.72 12.16
C MET A 1 -28.05 20.31 13.53
N THR A 2 -26.76 20.49 13.85
CA THR A 2 -26.34 21.39 14.94
C THR A 2 -24.90 21.81 14.69
N THR A 3 -24.69 22.99 14.13
CA THR A 3 -23.36 23.57 13.89
C THR A 3 -22.86 24.20 15.20
N LYS A 4 -21.75 23.72 15.76
CA LYS A 4 -21.06 24.43 16.85
C LYS A 4 -20.07 25.43 16.26
N ILE A 5 -20.34 26.72 16.49
CA ILE A 5 -19.46 27.84 16.12
C ILE A 5 -18.55 28.12 17.31
N TYR A 6 -17.23 28.11 17.10
CA TYR A 6 -16.26 28.63 18.06
C TYR A 6 -15.74 29.96 17.55
N VAL A 7 -15.90 31.02 18.35
CA VAL A 7 -15.38 32.36 18.06
C VAL A 7 -14.20 32.62 18.98
N LEU A 8 -13.00 32.77 18.41
CA LEU A 8 -11.84 33.32 19.11
C LEU A 8 -11.69 34.78 18.68
N TYR A 9 -11.70 35.70 19.65
CA TYR A 9 -11.46 37.12 19.42
C TYR A 9 -9.97 37.44 19.52
N TYR A 10 -9.38 37.99 18.46
CA TYR A 10 -8.16 38.79 18.54
C TYR A 10 -8.33 40.10 17.74
N ALA A 11 -7.83 41.17 18.33
CA ALA A 11 -8.05 42.55 17.94
C ALA A 11 -7.25 42.94 16.70
N THR A 12 -7.86 42.79 15.51
CA THR A 12 -7.69 43.65 14.33
C THR A 12 -8.73 43.25 13.28
N GLY A 13 -9.85 43.98 13.25
CA GLY A 13 -10.78 44.32 12.15
C GLY A 13 -11.05 43.46 10.90
N GLU A 14 -10.49 42.26 10.68
CA GLU A 14 -10.78 41.45 9.49
C GLU A 14 -11.36 40.08 9.86
N VAL A 15 -12.60 39.84 9.43
CA VAL A 15 -13.30 38.56 9.60
C VAL A 15 -12.74 37.56 8.59
N PHE A 16 -11.65 36.88 8.96
CA PHE A 16 -11.18 35.72 8.21
C PHE A 16 -12.15 34.54 8.42
N ARG A 17 -12.99 34.31 7.42
CA ARG A 17 -13.89 33.16 7.36
C ARG A 17 -13.07 31.91 7.05
N ILE A 18 -12.56 31.23 8.07
CA ILE A 18 -11.95 29.91 7.90
C ILE A 18 -13.09 28.92 7.60
N GLN A 19 -13.38 28.70 6.32
CA GLN A 19 -14.13 27.53 5.89
C GLN A 19 -13.25 26.31 6.13
N LYS A 20 -13.51 25.62 7.25
CA LYS A 20 -12.99 24.28 7.46
C LYS A 20 -13.67 23.39 6.40
N PHE A 21 -12.99 23.12 5.30
CA PHE A 21 -13.37 22.05 4.38
C PHE A 21 -13.07 20.71 5.04
N GLU A 22 -13.81 20.37 6.10
CA GLU A 22 -14.02 18.98 6.46
C GLU A 22 -14.98 18.44 5.41
N LYS A 23 -14.44 17.82 4.36
CA LYS A 23 -15.22 16.88 3.54
C LYS A 23 -15.83 15.91 4.55
N GLU A 24 -17.14 15.98 4.76
CA GLU A 24 -17.88 15.07 5.63
C GLU A 24 -17.46 13.65 5.21
N ARG A 25 -16.63 13.01 6.05
CA ARG A 25 -16.37 11.59 5.92
C ARG A 25 -17.74 10.95 6.12
N ARG A 26 -18.28 10.27 5.09
CA ARG A 26 -19.34 9.30 5.35
C ARG A 26 -18.86 8.42 6.50
N ASP A 27 -19.75 8.11 7.42
CA ASP A 27 -19.53 7.04 8.39
C ASP A 27 -19.36 5.74 7.59
N ASN A 28 -18.13 5.50 7.16
CA ASN A 28 -17.73 4.38 6.32
C ASN A 28 -17.40 3.16 7.18
N ASN A 29 -17.92 3.14 8.41
CA ASN A 29 -17.72 2.09 9.39
C ASN A 29 -18.73 0.95 9.15
N VAL A 30 -18.81 0.51 7.89
CA VAL A 30 -19.75 -0.51 7.41
C VAL A 30 -19.14 -1.91 7.42
N LEU A 31 -17.84 -2.02 7.70
CA LEU A 31 -17.15 -3.28 7.92
C LEU A 31 -16.74 -3.40 9.39
N GLU A 32 -17.25 -4.44 10.05
CA GLU A 32 -16.77 -4.87 11.36
C GLU A 32 -15.74 -5.98 11.15
N VAL A 33 -14.50 -5.74 11.59
CA VAL A 33 -13.41 -6.72 11.48
C VAL A 33 -13.01 -7.19 12.86
N THR A 34 -13.09 -8.50 13.09
CA THR A 34 -12.75 -9.11 14.38
C THR A 34 -11.64 -10.14 14.20
N LEU A 35 -10.63 -10.09 15.07
CA LEU A 35 -9.55 -11.08 15.16
C LEU A 35 -9.72 -11.93 16.42
N VAL A 36 -9.50 -13.23 16.28
CA VAL A 36 -9.45 -14.21 17.36
C VAL A 36 -8.15 -15.00 17.24
N ALA A 37 -7.47 -15.19 18.37
CA ALA A 37 -6.24 -15.97 18.42
C ALA A 37 -6.55 -17.46 18.18
N GLY A 38 -5.80 -18.09 17.28
CA GLY A 38 -5.73 -19.53 17.13
C GLY A 38 -4.44 -20.11 17.73
N ASP A 39 -4.08 -21.31 17.29
CA ASP A 39 -2.86 -21.99 17.73
C ASP A 39 -1.59 -21.32 17.18
N ASN A 40 -0.64 -21.02 18.06
CA ASN A 40 0.72 -20.55 17.74
C ASN A 40 0.86 -19.65 16.49
N ALA A 41 0.55 -18.35 16.67
CA ALA A 41 0.54 -17.33 15.62
C ALA A 41 -0.52 -17.51 14.50
N SER A 42 -1.39 -18.51 14.61
CA SER A 42 -2.62 -18.59 13.82
C SER A 42 -3.61 -17.51 14.28
N VAL A 43 -4.25 -16.86 13.31
CA VAL A 43 -5.25 -15.82 13.53
C VAL A 43 -6.48 -16.16 12.71
N HIS A 44 -7.64 -16.16 13.37
CA HIS A 44 -8.94 -16.24 12.73
C HIS A 44 -9.47 -14.82 12.58
N ALA A 45 -9.89 -14.44 11.38
CA ALA A 45 -10.40 -13.12 11.07
C ALA A 45 -11.81 -13.22 10.47
N SER A 46 -12.73 -12.46 11.06
CA SER A 46 -14.10 -12.25 10.59
C SER A 46 -14.20 -10.85 9.98
N VAL A 47 -14.77 -10.73 8.79
CA VAL A 47 -15.13 -9.46 8.15
C VAL A 47 -16.63 -9.46 7.89
N LYS A 48 -17.37 -8.64 8.64
CA LYS A 48 -18.83 -8.54 8.55
C LYS A 48 -19.26 -7.23 7.92
N ASN A 49 -20.14 -7.30 6.93
CA ASN A 49 -20.84 -6.13 6.42
C ASN A 49 -21.98 -5.77 7.40
N VAL A 50 -21.78 -4.74 8.21
CA VAL A 50 -22.79 -4.20 9.14
C VAL A 50 -23.60 -3.05 8.51
N GLY A 51 -23.34 -2.74 7.24
CA GLY A 51 -24.11 -1.81 6.44
C GLY A 51 -25.44 -2.39 5.94
N THR A 52 -26.15 -1.59 5.16
CA THR A 52 -27.47 -1.93 4.60
C THR A 52 -27.42 -2.27 3.11
N GLU A 53 -26.26 -2.17 2.47
CA GLU A 53 -26.05 -2.42 1.04
C GLU A 53 -24.99 -3.51 0.85
N ASP A 54 -25.12 -4.28 -0.23
CA ASP A 54 -24.12 -5.24 -0.64
C ASP A 54 -22.86 -4.52 -1.12
N LEU A 55 -21.69 -5.07 -0.78
CA LEU A 55 -20.40 -4.51 -1.13
C LEU A 55 -19.67 -5.42 -2.10
N ASN A 56 -19.02 -4.85 -3.12
CA ASN A 56 -18.07 -5.58 -3.96
C ASN A 56 -16.66 -5.08 -3.64
N LEU A 57 -15.93 -5.81 -2.80
CA LEU A 57 -14.68 -5.39 -2.16
C LEU A 57 -13.48 -5.89 -2.97
N LEU A 58 -12.52 -5.02 -3.32
CA LEU A 58 -11.31 -5.46 -4.01
C LEU A 58 -10.50 -6.40 -3.11
N SER A 59 -10.26 -7.62 -3.56
CA SER A 59 -9.69 -8.69 -2.72
C SER A 59 -8.20 -8.51 -2.45
N TYR A 60 -7.43 -8.02 -3.41
CA TYR A 60 -5.98 -8.03 -3.36
C TYR A 60 -5.37 -7.15 -2.26
N GLY A 61 -4.35 -7.70 -1.58
CA GLY A 61 -3.68 -7.03 -0.46
C GLY A 61 -4.53 -6.96 0.82
N THR A 62 -5.64 -7.69 0.90
CA THR A 62 -6.57 -7.64 2.04
C THR A 62 -6.74 -9.00 2.73
N LEU A 63 -7.66 -9.09 3.70
CA LEU A 63 -8.07 -10.35 4.32
C LEU A 63 -8.74 -11.33 3.34
N PHE A 64 -9.26 -10.86 2.20
CA PHE A 64 -9.85 -11.68 1.15
C PHE A 64 -8.79 -12.29 0.21
N ASP A 65 -7.54 -11.82 0.26
CA ASP A 65 -6.48 -12.28 -0.62
C ASP A 65 -5.98 -13.68 -0.19
N THR A 66 -5.84 -14.57 -1.17
CA THR A 66 -5.34 -15.92 -0.96
C THR A 66 -3.81 -15.98 -1.03
N ALA A 67 -3.16 -14.97 -1.61
CA ALA A 67 -1.71 -14.85 -1.66
C ALA A 67 -1.12 -14.53 -0.27
N PRO A 68 0.19 -14.74 -0.07
CA PRO A 68 0.87 -14.45 1.19
C PRO A 68 1.14 -12.95 1.35
N VAL A 69 0.07 -12.15 1.40
CA VAL A 69 0.09 -10.69 1.62
C VAL A 69 0.03 -10.35 3.10
N GLN A 70 0.21 -9.07 3.43
CA GLN A 70 0.15 -8.60 4.81
C GLN A 70 -1.29 -8.45 5.30
N LYS A 71 -1.88 -9.55 5.80
CA LYS A 71 -3.25 -9.58 6.35
C LYS A 71 -3.39 -8.86 7.68
N VAL A 72 -2.32 -8.83 8.48
CA VAL A 72 -2.27 -8.18 9.80
C VAL A 72 -0.94 -7.46 9.99
N ASN A 73 -0.97 -6.39 10.77
CA ASN A 73 0.22 -5.81 11.35
C ASN A 73 0.58 -6.61 12.61
N VAL A 74 1.87 -6.94 12.76
CA VAL A 74 2.40 -7.70 13.90
C VAL A 74 3.39 -6.83 14.66
N TYR A 75 3.26 -6.78 15.98
CA TYR A 75 4.12 -5.99 16.86
C TYR A 75 4.67 -6.83 18.00
N GLU A 76 5.94 -6.62 18.32
CA GLU A 76 6.56 -7.04 19.59
C GLU A 76 6.73 -5.79 20.46
N GLY A 77 5.85 -5.64 21.47
CA GLY A 77 5.69 -4.37 22.17
C GLY A 77 5.26 -3.25 21.20
N GLU A 78 6.05 -2.19 21.09
CA GLU A 78 5.82 -1.08 20.15
C GLU A 78 6.52 -1.27 18.79
N THR A 79 7.33 -2.32 18.65
CA THR A 79 8.15 -2.54 17.45
C THR A 79 7.39 -3.38 16.45
N ALA A 80 7.18 -2.85 15.24
CA ALA A 80 6.59 -3.62 14.15
C ALA A 80 7.54 -4.75 13.69
N VAL A 81 7.02 -5.97 13.61
CA VAL A 81 7.76 -7.12 13.07
C VAL A 81 7.78 -7.02 11.55
N PRO A 82 8.95 -7.12 10.88
CA PRO A 82 9.04 -7.03 9.44
C PRO A 82 8.17 -8.05 8.72
N PHE A 83 7.39 -7.58 7.74
CA PHE A 83 6.65 -8.43 6.81
C PHE A 83 7.59 -9.00 5.75
N LYS A 84 7.40 -10.27 5.39
CA LYS A 84 8.27 -11.02 4.48
C LYS A 84 7.57 -11.63 3.27
N GLY A 85 6.26 -11.45 3.14
CA GLY A 85 5.44 -11.98 2.04
C GLY A 85 5.50 -11.13 0.77
N VAL A 86 4.38 -11.01 0.06
CA VAL A 86 4.24 -10.25 -1.20
C VAL A 86 3.43 -8.97 -0.99
N LEU A 87 3.89 -7.87 -1.58
CA LEU A 87 3.16 -6.60 -1.71
C LEU A 87 2.88 -6.38 -3.21
N ARG A 88 1.68 -5.95 -3.60
CA ARG A 88 1.20 -6.04 -5.00
C ARG A 88 0.74 -4.66 -5.50
N SER A 89 1.24 -4.16 -6.62
CA SER A 89 0.55 -3.06 -7.31
C SER A 89 -0.61 -3.60 -8.16
N ILE A 90 -1.82 -3.09 -7.91
CA ILE A 90 -3.06 -3.53 -8.59
C ILE A 90 -3.52 -2.48 -9.60
N GLN A 91 -3.95 -2.93 -10.78
CA GLN A 91 -4.63 -2.12 -11.80
C GLN A 91 -5.94 -1.58 -11.23
N ARG A 92 -6.35 -0.37 -11.60
CA ARG A 92 -7.55 0.29 -11.03
C ARG A 92 -8.67 0.50 -12.03
N THR A 93 -8.40 0.24 -13.30
CA THR A 93 -9.38 0.29 -14.38
C THR A 93 -9.52 -1.11 -14.97
N ASP A 94 -10.62 -1.37 -15.68
CA ASP A 94 -10.83 -2.63 -16.38
C ASP A 94 -10.66 -3.84 -15.46
N LEU A 95 -11.14 -3.69 -14.22
CA LEU A 95 -11.04 -4.70 -13.17
C LEU A 95 -11.96 -5.87 -13.50
N ALA A 96 -11.39 -7.06 -13.47
CA ALA A 96 -12.13 -8.28 -13.74
C ALA A 96 -13.04 -8.62 -12.53
N PRO A 97 -14.26 -9.14 -12.74
CA PRO A 97 -15.19 -9.43 -11.64
C PRO A 97 -14.61 -10.33 -10.54
N GLU A 98 -13.75 -11.28 -10.89
CA GLU A 98 -13.12 -12.24 -9.97
C GLU A 98 -12.14 -11.63 -8.98
N VAL A 99 -11.66 -10.40 -9.22
CA VAL A 99 -10.75 -9.70 -8.29
C VAL A 99 -11.48 -9.06 -7.13
N PHE A 100 -12.82 -9.14 -7.12
CA PHE A 100 -13.65 -8.67 -6.04
C PHE A 100 -14.24 -9.82 -5.23
N HIS A 101 -14.43 -9.57 -3.94
CA HIS A 101 -15.25 -10.36 -3.04
C HIS A 101 -16.57 -9.63 -2.80
N THR A 102 -17.67 -10.20 -3.25
CA THR A 102 -19.00 -9.68 -2.92
C THR A 102 -19.37 -10.11 -1.50
N LEU A 103 -19.73 -9.14 -0.65
CA LEU A 103 -20.17 -9.34 0.72
C LEU A 103 -21.54 -8.68 0.91
N ALA A 104 -22.58 -9.50 0.99
CA ALA A 104 -23.95 -9.01 1.11
C ALA A 104 -24.19 -8.29 2.44
N ALA A 105 -25.21 -7.44 2.51
CA ALA A 105 -25.60 -6.77 3.75
C ALA A 105 -25.89 -7.81 4.86
N GLY A 106 -25.19 -7.70 5.99
CA GLY A 106 -25.28 -8.65 7.11
C GLY A 106 -24.42 -9.91 6.97
N GLU A 107 -23.82 -10.17 5.81
CA GLU A 107 -22.94 -11.32 5.57
C GLU A 107 -21.61 -11.18 6.32
N THR A 108 -21.02 -12.32 6.67
CA THR A 108 -19.71 -12.42 7.30
C THR A 108 -18.80 -13.34 6.49
N PHE A 109 -17.64 -12.83 6.12
CA PHE A 109 -16.54 -13.60 5.57
C PHE A 109 -15.59 -14.01 6.70
N GLU A 110 -15.12 -15.26 6.67
CA GLU A 110 -14.21 -15.80 7.67
C GLU A 110 -12.96 -16.35 6.99
N THR A 111 -11.80 -16.11 7.59
CA THR A 111 -10.52 -16.67 7.12
C THR A 111 -9.59 -16.98 8.28
N THR A 112 -8.73 -17.98 8.09
CA THR A 112 -7.67 -18.33 9.04
C THR A 112 -6.34 -18.34 8.31
N PHE A 113 -5.32 -17.78 8.93
CA PHE A 113 -3.95 -17.75 8.41
C PHE A 113 -2.94 -17.81 9.55
N ASN A 114 -1.73 -18.31 9.28
CA ASN A 114 -0.66 -18.27 10.25
C ASN A 114 0.32 -17.12 9.93
N ALA A 115 0.46 -16.17 10.86
CA ALA A 115 1.34 -15.03 10.66
C ALA A 115 2.83 -15.43 10.53
N ALA A 116 3.23 -16.61 11.03
CA ALA A 116 4.59 -17.12 10.88
C ALA A 116 4.95 -17.49 9.43
N GLU A 117 3.97 -17.65 8.53
CA GLU A 117 4.23 -17.88 7.10
C GLU A 117 4.96 -16.68 6.45
N VAL A 118 4.70 -15.48 6.96
CA VAL A 118 5.15 -14.20 6.38
C VAL A 118 5.84 -13.28 7.39
N HIS A 119 6.04 -13.73 8.63
CA HIS A 119 6.84 -13.05 9.65
C HIS A 119 7.78 -14.05 10.33
N ASP A 120 8.95 -13.58 10.78
CA ASP A 120 9.81 -14.37 11.65
C ASP A 120 9.47 -14.06 13.10
N LEU A 121 8.89 -15.05 13.78
CA LEU A 121 8.43 -14.93 15.16
C LEU A 121 9.31 -15.82 16.05
N SER A 122 9.86 -15.20 17.10
CA SER A 122 10.59 -15.88 18.18
C SER A 122 9.65 -16.23 19.34
N THR A 123 10.16 -16.89 20.38
CA THR A 123 9.40 -17.09 21.62
C THR A 123 9.21 -15.76 22.34
N SER A 124 8.03 -15.18 22.19
CA SER A 124 7.67 -13.86 22.74
C SER A 124 6.15 -13.66 22.73
N THR A 125 5.71 -12.48 23.13
CA THR A 125 4.30 -12.06 23.07
C THR A 125 4.14 -11.00 21.98
N TYR A 126 3.24 -11.27 21.03
CA TYR A 126 3.00 -10.40 19.89
C TYR A 126 1.57 -9.86 19.88
N THR A 127 1.42 -8.62 19.40
CA THR A 127 0.12 -8.00 19.14
C THR A 127 -0.19 -8.02 17.65
N PHE A 128 -1.41 -8.46 17.30
CA PHE A 128 -1.90 -8.51 15.92
C PHE A 128 -3.08 -7.56 15.75
N VAL A 129 -3.07 -6.79 14.65
CA VAL A 129 -4.17 -5.88 14.28
C VAL A 129 -4.28 -5.76 12.76
N ALA A 130 -5.49 -5.90 12.23
CA ALA A 130 -5.79 -5.62 10.83
C ALA A 130 -6.29 -4.18 10.70
N GLU A 131 -5.70 -3.40 9.80
CA GLU A 131 -6.06 -2.00 9.58
C GLU A 131 -5.70 -1.61 8.15
N GLY A 132 -6.59 -0.92 7.45
CA GLY A 132 -6.35 -0.50 6.06
C GLY A 132 -7.58 0.15 5.43
N ALA A 133 -7.51 0.36 4.13
CA ALA A 133 -8.58 0.88 3.30
C ALA A 133 -8.79 -0.02 2.08
N ILE A 134 -10.00 -0.57 1.91
CA ILE A 134 -10.35 -1.50 0.84
C ILE A 134 -11.15 -0.74 -0.23
N PRO A 135 -10.65 -0.59 -1.46
CA PRO A 135 -11.44 -0.07 -2.56
C PRO A 135 -12.68 -0.94 -2.79
N PHE A 136 -13.82 -0.32 -3.07
CA PHE A 136 -15.03 -1.07 -3.35
C PHE A 136 -15.78 -0.50 -4.55
N ALA A 137 -16.49 -1.39 -5.25
CA ALA A 137 -17.46 -1.07 -6.26
C ALA A 137 -18.88 -1.32 -5.72
N LYS A 138 -19.87 -0.64 -6.30
CA LYS A 138 -21.27 -0.95 -6.01
C LYS A 138 -21.61 -2.37 -6.46
N ALA A 139 -22.58 -2.99 -5.81
CA ALA A 139 -23.08 -4.32 -6.19
C ALA A 139 -23.37 -4.41 -7.69
N GLY A 140 -22.87 -5.48 -8.34
CA GLY A 140 -23.00 -5.70 -9.78
C GLY A 140 -22.09 -4.84 -10.66
N SER A 141 -21.14 -4.09 -10.08
CA SER A 141 -20.15 -3.29 -10.81
C SER A 141 -18.72 -3.67 -10.42
N THR A 142 -17.78 -3.43 -11.33
CA THR A 142 -16.33 -3.51 -11.10
C THR A 142 -15.66 -2.13 -11.12
N GLU A 143 -16.45 -1.06 -11.24
CA GLU A 143 -15.97 0.32 -11.19
C GLU A 143 -15.83 0.76 -9.72
N ILE A 144 -14.59 0.98 -9.29
CA ILE A 144 -14.29 1.45 -7.93
C ILE A 144 -14.98 2.80 -7.71
N SER A 145 -15.89 2.82 -6.74
CA SER A 145 -16.71 3.99 -6.41
C SER A 145 -16.11 4.81 -5.27
N ASP A 146 -15.55 4.13 -4.26
CA ASP A 146 -14.89 4.72 -3.10
C ASP A 146 -14.04 3.62 -2.42
N SER A 147 -13.66 3.81 -1.17
CA SER A 147 -12.92 2.84 -0.36
C SER A 147 -13.47 2.79 1.05
N ILE A 148 -13.42 1.64 1.72
CA ILE A 148 -13.85 1.46 3.11
C ILE A 148 -12.61 1.37 4.01
N VAL A 149 -12.48 2.28 4.96
CA VAL A 149 -11.43 2.22 5.98
C VAL A 149 -11.91 1.34 7.13
N PHE A 150 -11.07 0.40 7.56
CA PHE A 150 -11.40 -0.51 8.66
C PHE A 150 -10.23 -0.61 9.65
N LYS A 151 -10.57 -1.04 10.87
CA LYS A 151 -9.60 -1.43 11.89
C LYS A 151 -10.23 -2.50 12.79
N SER A 152 -9.49 -3.57 13.04
CA SER A 152 -9.93 -4.64 13.93
C SER A 152 -9.67 -4.32 15.41
N ASN A 153 -10.19 -5.15 16.30
CA ASN A 153 -9.61 -5.30 17.63
C ASN A 153 -8.14 -5.75 17.54
N ALA A 154 -7.37 -5.47 18.59
CA ALA A 154 -6.03 -6.03 18.76
C ALA A 154 -6.11 -7.31 19.58
N ILE A 155 -5.41 -8.35 19.16
CA ILE A 155 -5.22 -9.58 19.96
C ILE A 155 -3.76 -9.70 20.36
N THR A 156 -3.52 -10.28 21.54
CA THR A 156 -2.17 -10.54 22.05
C THR A 156 -1.99 -12.03 22.19
N VAL A 157 -0.92 -12.57 21.60
CA VAL A 157 -0.67 -14.02 21.51
C VAL A 157 0.75 -14.30 21.97
N SER A 158 0.90 -15.23 22.91
CA SER A 158 2.20 -15.82 23.24
C SER A 158 2.55 -16.86 22.18
N VAL A 159 3.68 -16.67 21.51
CA VAL A 159 4.17 -17.52 20.43
C VAL A 159 5.29 -18.40 20.95
N ASP A 160 5.24 -19.68 20.64
CA ASP A 160 6.37 -20.60 20.72
C ASP A 160 7.20 -20.46 19.44
N GLY A 161 8.43 -19.97 19.58
CA GLY A 161 9.34 -19.74 18.47
C GLY A 161 9.78 -21.00 17.73
N GLU A 162 9.87 -22.16 18.39
CA GLU A 162 10.22 -23.41 17.71
C GLU A 162 9.04 -23.91 16.87
N ALA A 163 7.83 -23.85 17.41
CA ALA A 163 6.63 -24.14 16.63
C ALA A 163 6.46 -23.14 15.47
N ALA A 164 6.76 -21.85 15.67
CA ALA A 164 6.65 -20.83 14.62
C ALA A 164 7.69 -21.04 13.50
N LYS A 165 8.92 -21.48 13.83
CA LYS A 165 9.94 -21.86 12.83
C LYS A 165 9.56 -23.09 12.01
N SER A 166 8.74 -23.98 12.57
CA SER A 166 8.27 -25.18 11.87
C SER A 166 7.19 -24.90 10.81
N VAL A 167 6.57 -23.71 10.86
CA VAL A 167 5.63 -23.24 9.84
C VAL A 167 6.39 -22.97 8.54
N ALA A 168 5.96 -23.60 7.45
CA ALA A 168 6.53 -23.38 6.13
C ALA A 168 6.40 -21.91 5.73
N LYS A 169 7.51 -21.29 5.32
CA LYS A 169 7.50 -19.89 4.85
C LYS A 169 6.86 -19.82 3.48
N ALA A 170 6.00 -18.82 3.29
CA ALA A 170 5.27 -18.65 2.04
C ALA A 170 6.16 -18.18 0.87
N ILE A 171 7.29 -17.53 1.19
CA ILE A 171 8.27 -17.08 0.21
C ILE A 171 9.48 -18.00 0.19
N PRO A 172 9.89 -18.53 -0.97
CA PRO A 172 11.14 -19.27 -1.12
C PRO A 172 12.35 -18.40 -0.75
N THR A 173 13.27 -18.91 0.05
CA THR A 173 14.49 -18.18 0.40
C THR A 173 15.42 -18.00 -0.81
N SER A 174 15.63 -16.74 -1.23
CA SER A 174 16.64 -16.30 -2.19
C SER A 174 17.75 -15.54 -1.44
N ILE A 175 19.03 -15.86 -1.67
CA ILE A 175 20.19 -15.38 -0.87
C ILE A 175 21.07 -14.38 -1.66
N ASP A 176 20.51 -13.50 -2.50
CA ASP A 176 21.35 -12.46 -3.14
C ASP A 176 20.66 -11.10 -3.13
N ARG A 177 21.40 -10.04 -2.77
CA ARG A 177 20.91 -8.66 -2.62
C ARG A 177 21.71 -7.73 -3.52
N ARG A 178 21.18 -7.37 -4.70
CA ARG A 178 21.79 -6.38 -5.60
C ARG A 178 20.73 -5.71 -6.47
N THR A 179 20.82 -4.39 -6.71
CA THR A 179 20.05 -3.78 -7.81
C THR A 179 20.66 -4.10 -9.13
N VAL A 180 20.02 -5.04 -9.80
CA VAL A 180 20.39 -5.50 -11.11
C VAL A 180 19.09 -5.82 -11.81
N LEU A 181 18.87 -5.19 -12.97
CA LEU A 181 17.85 -5.65 -13.90
C LEU A 181 18.24 -7.05 -14.36
N GLN A 182 17.44 -8.05 -13.99
CA GLN A 182 17.79 -9.45 -14.17
C GLN A 182 17.74 -9.88 -15.64
N SER A 183 18.53 -10.90 -15.97
CA SER A 183 18.40 -11.59 -17.25
C SER A 183 17.01 -12.24 -17.37
N GLY A 184 16.44 -12.29 -18.58
CA GLY A 184 15.10 -12.85 -18.83
C GLY A 184 14.09 -11.87 -19.41
N CYS A 185 14.41 -10.57 -19.42
CA CYS A 185 13.64 -9.58 -20.18
C CYS A 185 13.78 -9.85 -21.69
N SER A 186 12.66 -9.91 -22.43
CA SER A 186 12.69 -9.71 -23.88
C SER A 186 13.22 -8.31 -24.21
N THR A 187 13.66 -8.09 -25.46
CA THR A 187 14.16 -6.77 -25.90
C THR A 187 13.14 -5.65 -25.64
N THR A 188 11.86 -5.91 -25.92
CA THR A 188 10.77 -4.94 -25.69
C THR A 188 10.57 -4.66 -24.21
N GLN A 189 10.49 -5.70 -23.38
CA GLN A 189 10.33 -5.52 -21.92
C GLN A 189 11.53 -4.77 -21.32
N ARG A 190 12.76 -5.12 -21.74
CA ARG A 190 13.97 -4.41 -21.29
C ARG A 190 13.91 -2.93 -21.62
N SER A 191 13.50 -2.58 -22.85
CA SER A 191 13.34 -1.20 -23.29
C SER A 191 12.28 -0.47 -22.45
N GLN A 192 11.09 -1.05 -22.28
CA GLN A 192 9.99 -0.48 -21.51
C GLN A 192 10.34 -0.30 -20.02
N THR A 193 10.97 -1.29 -19.40
CA THR A 193 11.42 -1.23 -18.00
C THR A 193 12.52 -0.19 -17.81
N THR A 194 13.49 -0.13 -18.73
CA THR A 194 14.57 0.89 -18.66
C THR A 194 14.00 2.30 -18.80
N GLN A 195 13.02 2.49 -19.68
CA GLN A 195 12.31 3.76 -19.83
C GLN A 195 11.53 4.12 -18.56
N ALA A 196 10.81 3.17 -17.96
CA ALA A 196 10.07 3.38 -16.73
C ALA A 196 10.98 3.74 -15.54
N LEU A 197 12.15 3.10 -15.42
CA LEU A 197 13.16 3.43 -14.42
C LEU A 197 13.68 4.87 -14.56
N SER A 198 13.95 5.31 -15.79
CA SER A 198 14.37 6.70 -16.06
C SER A 198 13.30 7.72 -15.66
N TYR A 199 12.03 7.46 -15.98
CA TYR A 199 10.92 8.31 -15.55
C TYR A 199 10.70 8.25 -14.04
N CYS A 200 10.73 7.07 -13.43
CA CYS A 200 10.66 6.90 -11.97
C CYS A 200 11.70 7.78 -11.27
N ALA A 201 12.96 7.75 -11.71
CA ALA A 201 14.02 8.55 -11.12
C ALA A 201 13.71 10.06 -11.19
N SER A 202 13.15 10.51 -12.31
CA SER A 202 12.80 11.91 -12.52
C SER A 202 11.60 12.35 -11.69
N LEU A 203 10.53 11.55 -11.68
CA LEU A 203 9.34 11.77 -10.85
C LEU A 203 9.68 11.79 -9.36
N ALA A 204 10.46 10.82 -8.89
CA ALA A 204 10.85 10.71 -7.49
C ALA A 204 11.73 11.89 -7.03
N ARG A 205 12.64 12.40 -7.88
CA ARG A 205 13.41 13.64 -7.59
C ARG A 205 12.50 14.87 -7.44
N ALA A 206 11.57 15.05 -8.38
CA ALA A 206 10.63 16.17 -8.34
C ALA A 206 9.73 16.09 -7.11
N ALA A 207 9.17 14.91 -6.82
CA ALA A 207 8.34 14.67 -5.65
C ALA A 207 9.12 14.83 -4.34
N SER A 208 10.39 14.41 -4.27
CA SER A 208 11.25 14.62 -3.10
C SER A 208 11.46 16.11 -2.81
N THR A 209 11.70 16.90 -3.86
CA THR A 209 11.83 18.37 -3.76
C THR A 209 10.52 19.00 -3.30
N ALA A 210 9.39 18.61 -3.89
CA ALA A 210 8.07 19.09 -3.49
C ALA A 210 7.72 18.72 -2.05
N ALA A 211 8.08 17.50 -1.61
CA ALA A 211 7.90 17.08 -0.23
C ALA A 211 8.71 17.96 0.72
N SER A 212 9.93 18.35 0.36
CA SER A 212 10.79 19.18 1.21
C SER A 212 10.36 20.65 1.27
N SER A 213 10.08 21.27 0.13
CA SER A 213 9.90 22.73 0.03
C SER A 213 8.69 23.19 -0.78
N GLY A 214 7.89 22.27 -1.32
CA GLY A 214 6.68 22.57 -2.08
C GLY A 214 5.46 22.90 -1.22
N SER A 215 4.29 22.91 -1.86
CA SER A 215 3.00 23.21 -1.22
C SER A 215 2.70 22.26 -0.05
N SER A 216 2.52 22.83 1.14
CA SER A 216 2.10 22.08 2.34
C SER A 216 0.68 21.51 2.19
N THR A 217 -0.22 22.23 1.52
CA THR A 217 -1.58 21.76 1.23
C THR A 217 -1.54 20.51 0.36
N LYS A 218 -0.78 20.54 -0.74
CA LYS A 218 -0.64 19.38 -1.64
C LYS A 218 0.00 18.20 -0.93
N PHE A 219 1.00 18.43 -0.09
CA PHE A 219 1.60 17.36 0.73
C PHE A 219 0.57 16.76 1.71
N SER A 220 -0.20 17.60 2.40
CA SER A 220 -1.19 17.17 3.39
C SER A 220 -2.38 16.40 2.80
N GLU A 221 -2.65 16.57 1.51
CA GLU A 221 -3.66 15.80 0.78
C GLU A 221 -3.37 14.29 0.84
N TYR A 222 -2.12 13.91 0.55
CA TYR A 222 -1.66 12.52 0.49
C TYR A 222 -1.14 11.98 1.82
N PHE A 223 -0.43 12.80 2.60
CA PHE A 223 0.23 12.36 3.84
C PHE A 223 -0.43 12.85 5.13
N LYS A 224 -1.53 13.60 5.00
CA LYS A 224 -2.46 13.98 6.10
C LYS A 224 -1.84 14.79 7.24
N THR A 225 -0.70 15.41 6.98
CA THR A 225 0.02 16.26 7.93
C THR A 225 0.80 17.32 7.16
N THR A 226 1.22 18.36 7.84
CA THR A 226 2.16 19.38 7.33
C THR A 226 3.47 19.40 8.13
N SER A 227 3.67 18.46 9.06
CA SER A 227 4.83 18.42 9.94
C SER A 227 6.14 18.32 9.15
N ALA A 228 7.12 19.14 9.54
CA ALA A 228 8.44 19.16 8.91
C ALA A 228 9.13 17.78 8.99
N SER A 229 8.99 17.08 10.11
CA SER A 229 9.55 15.73 10.30
C SER A 229 9.02 14.72 9.30
N THR A 230 7.69 14.67 9.09
CA THR A 230 7.09 13.74 8.12
C THR A 230 7.45 14.13 6.68
N ARG A 231 7.49 15.42 6.38
CA ARG A 231 7.96 15.92 5.07
C ARG A 231 9.40 15.47 4.77
N SER A 232 10.30 15.57 5.74
CA SER A 232 11.69 15.10 5.61
C SER A 232 11.76 13.59 5.38
N VAL A 233 10.95 12.78 6.08
CA VAL A 233 10.89 11.32 5.87
C VAL A 233 10.44 10.98 4.44
N VAL A 234 9.35 11.60 3.98
CA VAL A 234 8.82 11.38 2.63
C VAL A 234 9.83 11.80 1.56
N ALA A 235 10.46 12.96 1.74
CA ALA A 235 11.49 13.45 0.83
C ALA A 235 12.71 12.53 0.77
N ALA A 236 13.19 12.05 1.92
CA ALA A 236 14.33 11.14 2.00
C ALA A 236 14.04 9.80 1.32
N ARG A 237 12.84 9.23 1.54
CA ARG A 237 12.41 8.00 0.85
C ARG A 237 12.34 8.20 -0.67
N LEU A 238 11.72 9.28 -1.14
CA LEU A 238 11.65 9.58 -2.58
C LEU A 238 13.03 9.81 -3.20
N SER A 239 13.96 10.43 -2.47
CA SER A 239 15.35 10.59 -2.92
C SER A 239 16.07 9.23 -3.03
N ALA A 240 15.81 8.33 -2.09
CA ALA A 240 16.36 6.97 -2.14
C ALA A 240 15.76 6.16 -3.30
N VAL A 241 14.46 6.27 -3.54
CA VAL A 241 13.79 5.68 -4.72
C VAL A 241 14.41 6.22 -6.02
N ALA A 242 14.63 7.53 -6.11
CA ALA A 242 15.28 8.13 -7.27
C ALA A 242 16.68 7.57 -7.52
N THR A 243 17.42 7.27 -6.45
CA THR A 243 18.75 6.66 -6.52
C THR A 243 18.68 5.23 -7.06
N GLN A 244 17.75 4.40 -6.56
CA GLN A 244 17.56 3.04 -7.06
C GLN A 244 17.09 3.04 -8.53
N CYS A 245 16.13 3.88 -8.89
CA CYS A 245 15.63 4.01 -10.26
C CYS A 245 16.68 4.54 -11.26
N SER A 246 17.76 5.19 -10.80
CA SER A 246 18.81 5.74 -11.67
C SER A 246 19.87 4.70 -12.07
N SER A 247 19.80 3.46 -11.57
CA SER A 247 20.76 2.40 -11.91
C SER A 247 20.07 1.16 -12.48
N LEU A 248 20.75 0.52 -13.44
CA LEU A 248 20.34 -0.75 -14.05
C LEU A 248 21.19 -1.93 -13.56
N THR A 249 22.33 -1.66 -12.92
CA THR A 249 23.40 -2.65 -12.67
C THR A 249 23.99 -2.58 -11.26
N SER A 250 23.59 -1.63 -10.43
CA SER A 250 24.06 -1.48 -9.05
C SER A 250 22.98 -0.95 -8.11
N GLY A 251 23.02 -1.31 -6.83
CA GLY A 251 22.10 -0.84 -5.78
C GLY A 251 21.66 -1.98 -4.86
N ALA A 252 20.51 -1.85 -4.20
CA ALA A 252 20.06 -2.76 -3.13
C ALA A 252 18.81 -3.64 -3.41
N THR A 253 18.25 -3.65 -4.62
CA THR A 253 16.94 -4.24 -4.99
C THR A 253 16.95 -4.92 -6.37
N LYS A 254 16.73 -6.23 -6.49
CA LYS A 254 16.69 -6.86 -7.84
C LYS A 254 15.39 -6.52 -8.56
N TYR A 255 15.46 -6.37 -9.88
CA TYR A 255 14.29 -6.07 -10.70
C TYR A 255 14.11 -7.12 -11.80
N TYR A 256 12.98 -7.80 -11.82
CA TYR A 256 12.63 -8.83 -12.79
C TYR A 256 11.58 -8.31 -13.77
N CYS A 257 11.80 -8.54 -15.07
CA CYS A 257 10.84 -8.15 -16.10
C CYS A 257 9.65 -9.10 -16.22
N THR A 258 9.76 -10.31 -15.66
CA THR A 258 8.81 -11.39 -15.81
C THR A 258 8.61 -12.06 -14.47
N ASP A 259 7.43 -12.63 -14.27
CA ASP A 259 7.11 -13.34 -13.05
C ASP A 259 7.94 -14.63 -12.92
N VAL A 260 8.82 -14.65 -11.92
CA VAL A 260 9.67 -15.83 -11.62
C VAL A 260 9.17 -16.61 -10.40
N TYR A 261 8.15 -16.09 -9.69
CA TYR A 261 7.60 -16.71 -8.48
C TYR A 261 6.14 -17.17 -8.63
N GLY A 262 5.46 -16.77 -9.70
CA GLY A 262 4.07 -17.18 -9.96
C GLY A 262 3.03 -16.40 -9.14
N TYR A 263 3.35 -15.18 -8.71
CA TYR A 263 2.45 -14.34 -7.91
C TYR A 263 1.68 -13.30 -8.74
N CYS A 264 1.89 -13.24 -10.05
CA CYS A 264 1.09 -12.43 -10.94
C CYS A 264 -0.26 -13.10 -11.22
N GLU A 265 -1.33 -12.33 -11.03
CA GLU A 265 -2.71 -12.74 -11.29
C GLU A 265 -3.42 -11.66 -12.15
N SER A 266 -4.71 -11.88 -12.41
CA SER A 266 -5.57 -10.91 -13.08
C SER A 266 -5.46 -9.54 -12.39
N ASN A 267 -5.36 -8.46 -13.16
CA ASN A 267 -5.21 -7.08 -12.67
C ASN A 267 -4.01 -6.79 -11.73
N VAL A 268 -3.10 -7.74 -11.45
CA VAL A 268 -1.84 -7.44 -10.74
C VAL A 268 -0.81 -6.87 -11.72
N LEU A 269 -0.38 -5.63 -11.52
CA LEU A 269 0.58 -4.93 -12.37
C LEU A 269 2.03 -5.32 -12.04
N ALA A 270 2.37 -5.35 -10.76
CA ALA A 270 3.69 -5.69 -10.29
C ALA A 270 3.60 -6.18 -8.83
N TYR A 271 4.71 -6.71 -8.31
CA TYR A 271 4.81 -7.02 -6.89
C TYR A 271 6.24 -6.87 -6.38
N THR A 272 6.36 -6.71 -5.07
CA THR A 272 7.61 -6.67 -4.34
C THR A 272 7.62 -7.69 -3.21
N ILE A 273 8.75 -8.39 -3.08
CA ILE A 273 9.07 -9.23 -1.92
C ILE A 273 10.06 -8.45 -1.04
N PRO A 274 9.61 -7.77 0.03
CA PRO A 274 10.47 -6.89 0.83
C PRO A 274 11.60 -7.65 1.56
N SER A 275 11.40 -8.93 1.89
CA SER A 275 12.40 -9.75 2.58
C SER A 275 13.67 -10.00 1.75
N THR A 276 13.53 -10.08 0.42
CA THR A 276 14.62 -10.28 -0.54
C THR A 276 14.94 -9.01 -1.34
N ASN A 277 14.13 -7.96 -1.21
CA ASN A 277 14.21 -6.72 -2.01
C ASN A 277 14.09 -7.00 -3.51
N GLU A 278 13.16 -7.87 -3.88
CA GLU A 278 12.94 -8.29 -5.27
C GLU A 278 11.64 -7.67 -5.78
N ILE A 279 11.74 -6.93 -6.87
CA ILE A 279 10.63 -6.28 -7.56
C ILE A 279 10.39 -7.03 -8.87
N VAL A 280 9.13 -7.29 -9.19
CA VAL A 280 8.75 -8.10 -10.34
C VAL A 280 7.60 -7.44 -11.10
N ASN A 281 7.79 -7.23 -12.40
CA ASN A 281 6.70 -6.80 -13.29
C ASN A 281 5.84 -8.00 -13.70
N CYS A 282 4.51 -7.84 -13.62
CA CYS A 282 3.57 -8.78 -14.21
C CYS A 282 3.34 -8.49 -15.69
N PRO A 283 2.81 -9.45 -16.47
CA PRO A 283 2.62 -9.26 -17.92
C PRO A 283 1.82 -8.01 -18.27
N ILE A 284 0.76 -7.70 -17.51
CA ILE A 284 -0.11 -6.55 -17.77
C ILE A 284 0.55 -5.20 -17.50
N TYR A 285 1.66 -5.13 -16.77
CA TYR A 285 2.48 -3.91 -16.63
C TYR A 285 2.87 -3.33 -18.00
N TYR A 286 3.17 -4.21 -18.97
CA TYR A 286 3.64 -3.80 -20.28
C TYR A 286 2.51 -3.48 -21.25
N SER A 287 1.38 -4.18 -21.14
CA SER A 287 0.25 -4.07 -22.08
C SER A 287 -0.83 -3.08 -21.63
N ALA A 288 -1.09 -2.96 -20.32
CA ALA A 288 -2.18 -2.13 -19.79
C ALA A 288 -1.72 -0.70 -19.44
N LEU A 289 -0.44 -0.50 -19.10
CA LEU A 289 0.04 0.80 -18.65
C LEU A 289 0.77 1.58 -19.77
N PRO A 290 0.55 2.90 -19.88
CA PRO A 290 1.45 3.76 -20.65
C PRO A 290 2.80 3.91 -19.95
N ALA A 291 3.80 4.45 -20.64
CA ALA A 291 5.11 4.72 -20.03
C ALA A 291 5.01 5.75 -18.91
N ILE A 292 4.23 6.81 -19.16
CA ILE A 292 3.94 7.92 -18.27
C ILE A 292 2.56 8.47 -18.65
N SER A 293 1.78 8.93 -17.67
CA SER A 293 0.47 9.52 -17.87
C SER A 293 0.50 11.02 -17.54
N SER A 294 -0.25 11.82 -18.31
CA SER A 294 -0.53 13.23 -17.99
C SER A 294 -1.90 13.42 -17.32
N THR A 295 -2.56 12.32 -16.94
CA THR A 295 -3.85 12.35 -16.26
C THR A 295 -3.63 12.23 -14.75
N CYS A 296 -4.31 13.10 -13.98
CA CYS A 296 -4.25 13.07 -12.53
C CYS A 296 -4.65 11.70 -11.98
N HIS A 297 -3.78 11.16 -11.15
CA HIS A 297 -3.96 9.92 -10.40
C HIS A 297 -4.08 8.66 -11.26
N ALA A 298 -3.88 8.77 -12.58
CA ALA A 298 -3.83 7.62 -13.47
C ALA A 298 -2.54 6.82 -13.26
N GLN A 299 -2.64 5.51 -13.43
CA GLN A 299 -1.49 4.60 -13.34
C GLN A 299 -0.67 4.63 -14.63
N ASP A 300 0.63 4.51 -14.47
CA ASP A 300 1.57 4.33 -15.56
C ASP A 300 2.76 3.49 -15.08
N ARG A 301 3.60 3.04 -16.01
CA ARG A 301 4.76 2.22 -15.68
C ARG A 301 5.73 2.92 -14.73
N ALA A 302 5.93 4.23 -14.87
CA ALA A 302 6.88 4.99 -14.07
C ALA A 302 6.47 5.07 -12.58
N THR A 303 5.20 5.36 -12.33
CA THR A 303 4.61 5.47 -10.98
C THR A 303 4.37 4.11 -10.35
N THR A 304 4.01 3.08 -11.12
CA THR A 304 4.00 1.68 -10.65
C THR A 304 5.40 1.24 -10.24
N THR A 305 6.43 1.53 -11.05
CA THR A 305 7.82 1.25 -10.66
C THR A 305 8.22 2.00 -9.38
N LEU A 306 7.86 3.29 -9.25
CA LEU A 306 8.12 4.08 -8.04
C LEU A 306 7.44 3.46 -6.80
N HIS A 307 6.18 3.03 -6.93
CA HIS A 307 5.43 2.32 -5.90
C HIS A 307 6.22 1.11 -5.38
N GLU A 308 6.63 0.21 -6.28
CA GLU A 308 7.35 -1.02 -5.90
C GLU A 308 8.67 -0.74 -5.19
N PHE A 309 9.46 0.25 -5.64
CA PHE A 309 10.70 0.61 -4.95
C PHE A 309 10.49 1.10 -3.52
N THR A 310 9.31 1.64 -3.19
CA THR A 310 9.01 2.09 -1.82
C THR A 310 8.82 0.92 -0.86
N HIS A 311 8.38 -0.25 -1.36
CA HIS A 311 8.20 -1.46 -0.55
C HIS A 311 9.53 -2.06 -0.10
N ALA A 312 10.58 -1.95 -0.93
CA ALA A 312 11.87 -2.55 -0.66
C ALA A 312 12.59 -1.84 0.52
N PRO A 313 12.78 -2.48 1.68
CA PRO A 313 13.40 -1.85 2.85
C PRO A 313 14.86 -1.43 2.62
N ALA A 314 15.54 -2.05 1.65
CA ALA A 314 16.89 -1.66 1.27
C ALA A 314 16.94 -0.39 0.40
N THR A 315 15.80 0.05 -0.16
CA THR A 315 15.65 1.41 -0.71
C THR A 315 15.62 2.42 0.43
N TYR A 316 14.68 2.26 1.36
CA TYR A 316 14.56 3.10 2.55
C TYR A 316 13.80 2.31 3.63
N SER A 317 14.34 2.25 4.85
CA SER A 317 13.76 1.46 5.94
C SER A 317 12.91 2.32 6.89
N PRO A 318 11.75 1.83 7.36
CA PRO A 318 11.10 0.60 6.92
C PRO A 318 10.56 0.73 5.49
N GLY A 319 10.40 -0.40 4.80
CA GLY A 319 9.64 -0.45 3.54
C GLY A 319 8.19 -0.03 3.77
N THR A 320 7.52 0.46 2.72
CA THR A 320 6.08 0.71 2.75
C THR A 320 5.29 -0.61 2.66
N ALA A 321 4.03 -0.56 3.05
CA ALA A 321 3.02 -1.60 2.85
C ALA A 321 1.92 -1.09 1.90
N ASP A 322 0.94 -1.95 1.62
CA ASP A 322 -0.25 -1.65 0.82
C ASP A 322 -1.45 -1.38 1.72
N ASN A 323 -1.45 -0.23 2.38
CA ASN A 323 -2.53 0.13 3.31
C ASN A 323 -3.81 0.59 2.57
N GLY A 324 -3.72 0.96 1.30
CA GLY A 324 -4.87 1.27 0.46
C GLY A 324 -4.49 1.69 -0.96
N TYR A 325 -5.23 1.18 -1.94
CA TYR A 325 -4.99 1.43 -3.37
C TYR A 325 -5.93 2.48 -3.96
N GLY A 326 -5.38 3.34 -4.82
CA GLY A 326 -6.12 4.39 -5.49
C GLY A 326 -6.27 5.64 -4.64
N TYR A 327 -6.62 6.74 -5.31
CA TYR A 327 -6.66 8.07 -4.69
C TYR A 327 -7.62 8.14 -3.50
N ALA A 328 -8.81 7.56 -3.61
CA ALA A 328 -9.80 7.55 -2.53
C ALA A 328 -9.26 6.85 -1.27
N ALA A 329 -8.72 5.64 -1.41
CA ALA A 329 -8.18 4.87 -0.29
C ALA A 329 -6.94 5.52 0.30
N ALA A 330 -5.95 5.87 -0.53
CA ALA A 330 -4.68 6.43 -0.09
C ALA A 330 -4.86 7.77 0.67
N THR A 331 -5.81 8.61 0.23
CA THR A 331 -6.09 9.89 0.90
C THR A 331 -7.06 9.77 2.08
N ALA A 332 -7.71 8.62 2.29
CA ALA A 332 -8.54 8.34 3.46
C ALA A 332 -7.75 7.80 4.67
N LEU A 333 -6.52 7.32 4.45
CA LEU A 333 -5.63 6.82 5.49
C LEU A 333 -5.30 7.88 6.54
N THR A 334 -4.82 7.44 7.71
CA THR A 334 -4.19 8.33 8.69
C THR A 334 -2.78 8.73 8.23
N SER A 335 -2.20 9.78 8.80
CA SER A 335 -0.83 10.18 8.45
C SER A 335 0.19 9.05 8.67
N ALA A 336 0.08 8.32 9.78
CA ALA A 336 0.95 7.18 10.09
C ALA A 336 0.86 6.08 9.03
N ARG A 337 -0.35 5.79 8.52
CA ARG A 337 -0.55 4.78 7.48
C ARG A 337 -0.18 5.28 6.10
N ALA A 338 -0.50 6.53 5.75
CA ALA A 338 -0.16 7.13 4.47
C ALA A 338 1.35 7.23 4.24
N VAL A 339 2.13 7.56 5.29
CA VAL A 339 3.60 7.58 5.20
C VAL A 339 4.16 6.18 4.96
N LEU A 340 3.45 5.13 5.37
CA LEU A 340 3.82 3.74 5.12
C LEU A 340 3.02 3.10 3.97
N ASN A 341 2.32 3.88 3.15
CA ASN A 341 1.54 3.36 2.02
C ASN A 341 2.25 3.64 0.70
N ALA A 342 2.60 2.61 -0.08
CA ALA A 342 3.32 2.78 -1.34
C ALA A 342 2.56 3.67 -2.33
N ASP A 343 1.25 3.50 -2.40
CA ASP A 343 0.45 4.23 -3.36
C ASP A 343 0.33 5.73 -3.07
N SER A 344 0.45 6.13 -1.80
CA SER A 344 0.53 7.55 -1.44
C SER A 344 1.74 8.23 -2.09
N TYR A 345 2.86 7.52 -2.28
CA TYR A 345 4.06 8.04 -2.95
C TYR A 345 3.87 8.12 -4.47
N ALA A 346 3.31 7.08 -5.08
CA ALA A 346 3.05 7.05 -6.53
C ALA A 346 2.05 8.13 -6.96
N LEU A 347 0.94 8.27 -6.22
CA LEU A 347 -0.06 9.29 -6.45
C LEU A 347 0.48 10.70 -6.23
N TYR A 348 1.26 10.91 -5.17
CA TYR A 348 1.91 12.20 -4.92
C TYR A 348 2.88 12.57 -6.04
N ALA A 349 3.72 11.63 -6.49
CA ALA A 349 4.65 11.88 -7.58
C ALA A 349 3.94 12.19 -8.92
N ASN A 350 2.86 11.47 -9.23
CA ASN A 350 2.01 11.77 -10.38
C ASN A 350 1.41 13.18 -10.28
N ALA A 351 0.82 13.54 -9.14
CA ALA A 351 0.19 14.85 -8.93
C ALA A 351 1.19 16.01 -9.11
N ILE A 352 2.38 15.88 -8.53
CA ILE A 352 3.47 16.86 -8.72
C ILE A 352 3.88 16.98 -10.18
N TYR A 353 3.96 15.88 -10.91
CA TYR A 353 4.32 15.89 -12.33
C TYR A 353 3.24 16.51 -13.21
N VAL A 354 1.98 16.16 -12.98
CA VAL A 354 0.84 16.62 -13.78
C VAL A 354 0.44 18.06 -13.43
N GLY A 355 0.76 18.54 -12.23
CA GLY A 355 0.34 19.86 -11.75
C GLY A 355 -1.08 19.86 -11.17
N CYS A 356 -1.48 18.72 -10.61
CA CYS A 356 -2.64 18.59 -9.75
C CYS A 356 -2.19 18.09 -8.37
#